data_AF-A0A0B0D5M1-F1
#
_entry.id   AF-A0A0B0D5M1-F1
#
_cell.length_a   1.000
_cell.length_b   1.000
_cell.length_c   1.000
_cell.angle_alpha   90.00
_cell.angle_beta   90.00
_cell.angle_gamma   90.00
#
_symmetry.space_group_name_H-M   'P 1'
#
loop_
_entity.id
_entity.type
_entity.pdbx_description
1 polymer ?
#
loop_
_entity_poly.entity_id
_entity_poly.type
_entity_poly.pdbx_seq_one_letter_code
_entity_poly.pdbx_strand_id
1 'polypeptide(L)' 'MKIKTMWVDDKKAFGIVEVEDKAFGSAFHPVKYGTRDDEAFSVINRLWYTTYNGAREYFRARTNPHIISGRMKKIG' A
#
# COMPACT_ATOMS: atom_id res chain seq x y z
N MET A 1 -8.99 10.74 1.54
CA MET A 1 -8.75 9.50 2.31
C MET A 1 -7.91 9.91 3.51
N LYS A 2 -8.33 9.65 4.75
CA LYS A 2 -7.53 10.06 5.92
C LYS A 2 -6.51 8.97 6.22
N ILE A 3 -5.24 9.26 5.96
CA ILE A 3 -4.14 8.31 6.13
C ILE A 3 -3.80 8.19 7.61
N LYS A 4 -3.69 6.95 8.11
CA LYS A 4 -3.21 6.65 9.46
C LYS A 4 -1.73 6.33 9.47
N THR A 5 -1.28 5.50 8.53
CA THR A 5 0.13 5.11 8.39
C THR A 5 0.38 4.48 7.02
N MET A 6 1.65 4.22 6.71
CA MET A 6 2.08 3.65 5.45
C MET A 6 3.20 2.64 5.67
N TRP A 7 3.30 1.66 4.78
CA TRP A 7 4.45 0.78 4.65
C TRP A 7 4.96 0.80 3.22
N VAL A 8 6.27 0.84 3.06
CA VAL A 8 6.92 1.03 1.76
C VAL A 8 8.05 0.05 1.57
N ASP A 9 8.21 -0.43 0.34
CA ASP A 9 9.29 -1.31 -0.05
C ASP A 9 10.66 -0.60 -0.09
N ASP A 10 11.74 -1.36 -0.19
CA ASP A 10 13.09 -0.79 -0.07
C ASP A 10 13.45 0.19 -1.21
N LYS A 11 12.76 0.09 -2.36
CA LYS A 11 12.94 0.99 -3.51
C LYS A 11 12.00 2.18 -3.51
N LYS A 12 11.10 2.29 -2.52
CA LYS A 12 10.04 3.30 -2.49
C LYS A 12 9.20 3.33 -3.78
N ALA A 13 9.01 2.17 -4.40
CA ALA A 13 8.19 2.01 -5.61
C ALA A 13 6.77 1.58 -5.25
N PHE A 14 6.62 0.74 -4.22
CA PHE A 14 5.35 0.14 -3.82
C PHE A 14 5.15 0.20 -2.32
N GLY A 15 3.90 0.16 -1.91
CA GLY A 15 3.56 0.17 -0.49
C GLY A 15 2.14 -0.23 -0.19
N ILE A 16 1.79 -0.13 1.08
CA ILE A 16 0.43 -0.26 1.61
C ILE A 16 0.15 0.99 2.42
N VAL A 17 -0.99 1.60 2.19
CA VAL A 17 -1.48 2.70 3.03
C VAL A 17 -2.63 2.19 3.89
N GLU A 18 -2.58 2.45 5.19
CA GLU A 18 -3.72 2.28 6.09
C GLU A 18 -4.46 3.62 6.20
N VAL A 19 -5.77 3.56 6.02
CA VAL A 19 -6.65 4.71 6.10
C VAL A 19 -7.82 4.46 7.03
N GLU A 20 -8.38 5.55 7.56
CA GLU A 20 -9.62 5.49 8.30
C GLU A 20 -10.78 5.10 7.36
N ASP A 21 -11.48 4.04 7.75
CA ASP A 21 -12.68 3.55 7.07
C ASP A 21 -13.85 3.55 8.06
N LYS A 22 -15.04 3.94 7.59
CA LYS A 22 -16.21 4.10 8.47
C LYS A 22 -16.84 2.78 8.90
N ALA A 23 -16.72 1.72 8.08
CA ALA A 23 -17.34 0.42 8.36
C ALA A 23 -16.40 -0.48 9.18
N PHE A 24 -15.10 -0.43 8.89
CA PHE A 24 -14.10 -1.34 9.45
C PHE A 24 -13.14 -0.66 10.44
N GLY A 25 -13.22 0.66 10.60
CA GLY A 25 -12.26 1.47 11.36
C GLY A 25 -10.95 1.72 10.60
N SER A 26 -10.43 0.71 9.92
CA SER A 26 -9.26 0.79 9.03
C SER A 26 -9.46 0.02 7.73
N ALA A 27 -8.97 0.58 6.63
CA ALA A 27 -8.82 -0.09 5.34
C ALA A 27 -7.38 0.02 4.85
N PHE A 28 -6.92 -1.01 4.15
CA PHE A 28 -5.55 -1.14 3.67
C PHE A 28 -5.53 -1.19 2.15
N HIS A 29 -4.82 -0.27 1.51
CA HIS A 29 -4.75 -0.16 0.07
C HIS A 29 -3.33 -0.39 -0.44
N PRO A 30 -3.11 -1.32 -1.38
CA PRO A 30 -1.87 -1.39 -2.15
C PRO A 30 -1.68 -0.11 -2.97
N VAL A 31 -0.48 0.45 -2.93
CA VAL A 31 -0.16 1.70 -3.62
C VAL A 31 1.13 1.59 -4.42
N LYS A 32 1.23 2.40 -5.47
CA LYS A 32 2.47 2.67 -6.21
C LYS A 32 2.88 4.13 -6.01
N TYR A 33 4.16 4.38 -5.83
CA TYR A 33 4.73 5.73 -5.71
C TYR A 33 5.10 6.27 -7.09
N GLY A 34 4.85 7.57 -7.30
CA GLY A 34 5.33 8.29 -8.48
C GLY A 34 6.81 8.65 -8.39
N THR A 35 7.45 8.88 -9.54
CA THR A 35 8.88 9.25 -9.66
C THR A 35 9.14 10.75 -9.60
N ARG A 36 8.11 11.59 -9.43
CA ARG A 36 8.25 13.05 -9.29
C ARG A 36 7.94 13.42 -7.86
N ASP A 37 8.83 14.24 -7.31
CA ASP A 37 8.86 14.69 -5.92
C ASP A 37 7.48 15.14 -5.40
N ASP A 38 7.29 14.85 -4.11
CA ASP A 38 6.14 15.12 -3.26
C ASP A 38 4.92 14.18 -3.39
N GLU A 39 4.96 13.12 -2.58
CA GLU A 39 3.81 12.48 -1.89
C GLU A 39 2.66 11.87 -2.71
N ALA A 40 2.68 11.91 -4.04
CA ALA A 40 1.60 11.35 -4.85
C ALA A 40 1.76 9.83 -5.05
N PHE A 41 1.42 9.04 -4.04
CA PHE A 41 1.13 7.62 -4.26
C PHE A 41 -0.26 7.47 -4.93
N SER A 42 -0.45 6.37 -5.66
CA SER A 42 -1.75 6.02 -6.24
C SER A 42 -2.16 4.62 -5.84
N VAL A 43 -3.45 4.45 -5.51
CA VAL A 43 -4.03 3.14 -5.18
C VAL A 43 -4.05 2.27 -6.42
N ILE A 44 -3.54 1.05 -6.30
CA ILE A 44 -3.47 0.09 -7.40
C ILE A 44 -4.86 -0.52 -7.62
N ASN A 45 -5.39 -0.42 -8.84
CA ASN A 45 -6.66 -1.03 -9.26
C ASN A 45 -7.87 -0.73 -8.34
N ARG A 46 -7.83 0.37 -7.58
CA ARG A 46 -8.82 0.70 -6.52
C ARG A 46 -9.02 -0.42 -5.50
N LEU A 47 -8.02 -1.30 -5.32
CA LEU A 47 -8.06 -2.41 -4.39
C LEU A 47 -8.01 -1.90 -2.94
N TRP A 48 -8.72 -2.62 -2.08
CA TRP A 48 -8.75 -2.39 -0.65
C TRP A 48 -8.90 -3.72 0.08
N TYR A 49 -8.41 -3.75 1.30
CA TYR A 49 -8.43 -4.93 2.16
C TYR A 49 -8.79 -4.50 3.58
N THR A 50 -9.42 -5.41 4.32
CA THR A 50 -9.72 -5.22 5.74
C THR A 50 -8.51 -5.41 6.64
N THR A 51 -7.41 -5.98 6.13
CA THR A 51 -6.18 -6.22 6.89
C THR A 51 -4.92 -5.89 6.10
N TYR A 52 -3.86 -5.48 6.81
CA TYR A 52 -2.52 -5.30 6.23
C TYR A 52 -2.01 -6.57 5.54
N ASN A 53 -2.22 -7.74 6.14
CA ASN A 53 -1.76 -9.00 5.55
C ASN A 53 -2.48 -9.30 4.23
N GLY A 54 -3.78 -9.04 4.12
CA GLY A 54 -4.50 -9.18 2.85
C GLY A 54 -3.91 -8.28 1.76
N ALA A 55 -3.64 -7.01 2.09
CA ALA A 55 -2.98 -6.08 1.18
C ALA A 55 -1.54 -6.51 0.84
N ARG A 56 -0.86 -7.23 1.73
CA ARG A 56 0.49 -7.75 1.49
C ARG A 56 0.51 -8.97 0.59
N GLU A 57 -0.47 -9.87 0.75
CA GLU A 57 -0.62 -11.06 -0.11
C GLU A 57 -0.89 -10.68 -1.57
N TYR A 58 -1.52 -9.54 -1.83
CA TYR A 58 -1.62 -8.97 -3.17
C TYR A 58 -0.26 -8.94 -3.88
N PHE A 59 0.78 -8.40 -3.23
CA PHE A 59 2.13 -8.29 -3.78
C PHE A 59 2.89 -9.63 -3.88
N ARG A 60 2.34 -10.71 -3.29
CA ARG A 60 2.89 -12.08 -3.36
C ARG A 60 2.18 -12.95 -4.38
N ALA A 61 1.00 -12.53 -4.85
CA ALA A 61 0.24 -13.27 -5.85
C ALA A 61 1.04 -13.37 -7.15
N ARG A 62 1.18 -14.59 -7.68
CA ARG A 62 1.96 -14.87 -8.90
C ARG A 62 1.47 -14.13 -10.14
N THR A 63 0.20 -13.72 -10.14
CA THR A 63 -0.46 -12.99 -11.23
C THR A 63 -0.31 -11.48 -11.12
N ASN A 64 0.29 -10.97 -10.04
CA ASN A 64 0.43 -9.54 -9.81
C ASN A 64 1.67 -8.99 -10.53
N PRO A 65 1.53 -8.00 -11.44
CA PRO A 65 2.67 -7.36 -12.08
C PRO A 65 3.46 -6.42 -11.16
N HIS A 66 2.92 -6.07 -9.99
CA HIS A 66 3.55 -5.18 -9.03
C HIS A 66 4.38 -5.97 -8.01
N ILE A 67 5.70 -6.04 -8.25
CA ILE A 67 6.63 -6.80 -7.41
C ILE A 67 7.34 -5.86 -6.47
N ILE A 68 7.19 -6.11 -5.17
CA ILE A 68 7.84 -5.33 -4.10
C ILE A 68 9.33 -5.65 -4.01
N SER A 69 10.14 -4.63 -3.73
CA SER A 69 11.56 -4.80 -3.44
C SER A 69 11.80 -5.01 -1.95
N GLY A 70 12.29 -6.19 -1.58
CA GLY A 70 12.74 -6.48 -0.21
C GLY A 70 11.61 -6.42 0.83
N ARG A 71 11.86 -5.77 1.97
CA ARG A 71 10.91 -5.72 3.10
C ARG A 71 10.09 -4.44 3.04
N MET A 72 8.81 -4.53 3.40
CA MET A 72 8.02 -3.33 3.64
C MET A 72 8.32 -2.80 5.03
N LYS A 73 8.65 -1.51 5.11
CA LYS A 73 8.96 -0.79 6.33
C LYS A 73 7.88 0.25 6.58
N LYS A 74 7.41 0.32 7.83
CA LYS A 74 6.47 1.35 8.24
C LYS A 74 7.16 2.71 8.14
N ILE A 75 6.55 3.67 7.45
CA ILE A 75 6.97 5.07 7.48
C ILE A 75 6.15 5.77 8.56
N GLY A 76 6.85 6.45 9.46
CA GLY A 76 6.30 7.26 10.55
C GLY A 76 6.47 8.73 10.26
#